data_AF-S2SAK4-F1
#
_entry.id   AF-S2SAK4-F1
#
_cell.length_a   1.000
_cell.length_b   1.000
_cell.length_c   1.000
_cell.angle_alpha   90.00
_cell.angle_beta   90.00
_cell.angle_gamma   90.00
#
_symmetry.space_group_name_H-M   'P 1'
#
loop_
_entity.id
_entity.type
_entity.pdbx_description
1 polymer ?
#
loop_
_entity_poly.entity_id
_entity_poly.type
_entity_poly.pdbx_seq_one_letter_code
_entity_poly.pdbx_strand_id
1 'polypeptide(L)'
;MRFEWQYEGPPLKLAAFLKQQGFSRAQLKKLRYQDGFVFVNKRQRHTAYPVRSGDRILVQTAPEHAADSVVPYSHDLAISYEDDDYLIVNKPAGVASIPAVGRQNNSMANMVKAY
;
A
#
# COMPACT_ATOMS: atom_id res chain seq x y z
N MET A 1 6.70 4.63 -3.36
CA MET A 1 6.78 3.91 -4.64
C MET A 1 6.64 4.90 -5.79
N ARG A 2 7.22 4.61 -6.96
CA ARG A 2 7.16 5.46 -8.16
C ARG A 2 6.58 4.65 -9.32
N PHE A 3 5.62 5.22 -10.03
CA PHE A 3 4.95 4.60 -11.17
C PHE A 3 4.92 5.55 -12.36
N GLU A 4 5.10 5.01 -13.56
CA GLU A 4 5.13 5.79 -14.81
C GLU A 4 4.28 5.14 -15.89
N TRP A 5 3.52 5.95 -16.61
CA TRP A 5 2.71 5.53 -17.74
C TRP A 5 2.77 6.55 -18.88
N GLN A 6 2.54 6.07 -20.09
CA GLN A 6 2.10 6.87 -21.22
C GLN A 6 0.63 6.56 -21.47
N TYR A 7 -0.22 7.58 -21.45
CA TYR A 7 -1.64 7.40 -21.61
C TYR A 7 -2.01 7.32 -23.08
N GLU A 8 -2.71 6.27 -23.48
CA GLU A 8 -3.27 6.11 -24.82
C GLU A 8 -4.76 5.81 -24.70
N GLY A 9 -5.60 6.67 -25.24
CA GLY A 9 -7.05 6.51 -25.14
C GLY A 9 -7.86 7.81 -25.18
N PRO A 10 -9.18 7.70 -25.06
CA PRO A 10 -10.10 8.84 -25.07
C PRO A 10 -9.92 9.70 -23.82
N PRO A 11 -10.14 11.02 -23.87
CA PRO A 11 -9.94 11.89 -22.72
C PRO A 11 -10.72 11.43 -21.48
N LEU A 12 -10.03 11.27 -20.35
CA LEU A 12 -10.65 10.89 -19.08
C LEU A 12 -9.99 11.56 -17.88
N LYS A 13 -10.64 11.57 -16.72
CA LYS A 13 -10.08 12.19 -15.51
C LYS A 13 -8.91 11.34 -14.99
N LEU A 14 -7.82 11.98 -14.59
CA LEU A 14 -6.65 11.34 -14.00
C LEU A 14 -7.00 10.36 -12.85
N ALA A 15 -7.96 10.71 -11.98
CA ALA A 15 -8.45 9.78 -10.96
C ALA A 15 -9.08 8.50 -11.54
N ALA A 16 -9.79 8.60 -12.65
CA ALA A 16 -10.39 7.44 -13.31
C ALA A 16 -9.31 6.57 -13.97
N PHE A 17 -8.30 7.17 -14.59
CA PHE A 17 -7.12 6.45 -15.08
C PHE A 17 -6.44 5.66 -13.94
N LEU A 18 -6.11 6.33 -12.84
CA LEU A 18 -5.40 5.69 -11.73
C LEU A 18 -6.22 4.57 -11.07
N LYS A 19 -7.55 4.68 -11.03
CA LYS A 19 -8.41 3.57 -10.60
C LYS A 19 -8.30 2.35 -11.50
N GLN A 20 -8.20 2.54 -12.81
CA GLN A 20 -8.01 1.43 -13.76
C GLN A 20 -6.65 0.76 -13.55
N GLN A 21 -5.64 1.52 -13.09
CA GLN A 21 -4.32 0.99 -12.70
C GLN A 21 -4.28 0.37 -11.29
N GLY A 22 -5.44 0.18 -10.64
CA GLY A 22 -5.53 -0.49 -9.34
C GLY A 22 -5.43 0.41 -8.11
N PHE A 23 -5.37 1.74 -8.26
CA PHE A 23 -5.35 2.63 -7.11
C PHE A 23 -6.70 2.65 -6.40
N SER A 24 -6.70 2.26 -5.13
CA SER A 24 -7.85 2.33 -4.25
C SER A 24 -8.30 3.78 -3.98
N ARG A 25 -9.55 3.95 -3.53
CA ARG A 25 -10.06 5.27 -3.09
C ARG A 25 -9.20 5.87 -1.98
N ALA A 26 -8.67 5.05 -1.07
CA ALA A 26 -7.81 5.50 0.02
C ALA A 26 -6.46 6.01 -0.52
N GLN A 27 -5.81 5.28 -1.42
CA GLN A 27 -4.55 5.71 -2.04
C GLN A 27 -4.71 7.00 -2.83
N LEU A 28 -5.82 7.18 -3.57
CA LEU A 28 -6.12 8.43 -4.25
C LEU A 28 -6.34 9.60 -3.29
N LYS A 29 -6.92 9.35 -2.11
CA LYS A 29 -7.05 10.35 -1.05
C LYS A 29 -5.67 10.71 -0.47
N LYS A 30 -4.80 9.73 -0.21
CA LYS A 30 -3.43 9.97 0.23
C LYS A 30 -2.64 10.78 -0.79
N LEU A 31 -2.73 10.44 -2.07
CA LEU A 31 -2.12 11.19 -3.17
C LEU A 31 -2.59 12.66 -3.24
N ARG A 32 -3.78 12.98 -2.72
CA ARG A 32 -4.33 14.34 -2.75
C ARG A 32 -3.97 15.16 -1.51
N TYR A 33 -3.73 14.53 -0.36
CA TYR A 33 -3.71 15.22 0.94
C TYR A 33 -2.53 14.86 1.85
N GLN A 34 -1.74 13.85 1.51
CA GLN A 34 -0.68 13.30 2.38
C GLN A 34 0.59 13.11 1.55
N ASP A 35 1.11 14.19 0.98
CA ASP A 35 2.44 14.27 0.33
C ASP A 35 2.69 13.32 -0.84
N GLY A 36 1.62 12.86 -1.51
CA GLY A 36 1.74 12.21 -2.80
C GLY A 36 1.76 13.22 -3.94
N PHE A 37 2.54 12.94 -4.98
CA PHE A 37 2.64 13.81 -6.15
C PHE A 37 2.20 13.07 -7.41
N VAL A 38 1.37 13.73 -8.22
CA VAL A 38 1.07 13.26 -9.57
C VAL A 38 1.47 14.34 -10.56
N PHE A 39 2.29 13.96 -11.53
CA PHE A 39 2.74 14.81 -12.60
C PHE A 39 2.16 14.32 -13.92
N VAL A 40 1.70 15.25 -14.74
CA VAL A 40 1.37 15.01 -16.14
C VAL A 40 2.22 15.92 -16.99
N ASN A 41 3.02 15.35 -17.89
CA ASN A 41 3.98 16.09 -18.72
C ASN A 41 4.90 16.99 -17.89
N LYS A 42 5.47 16.42 -16.82
CA LYS A 42 6.39 17.09 -15.87
C LYS A 42 5.77 18.23 -15.04
N ARG A 43 4.46 18.47 -15.14
CA ARG A 43 3.74 19.47 -14.32
C ARG A 43 2.88 18.78 -13.28
N GLN A 44 2.92 19.24 -12.04
CA GLN A 44 2.07 18.70 -10.98
C GLN A 44 0.60 18.98 -11.31
N ARG A 45 -0.24 17.95 -11.22
CA ARG A 45 -1.68 18.02 -11.53
C ARG A 45 -2.51 17.41 -10.41
N HIS A 46 -3.71 17.96 -10.22
CA HIS A 46 -4.70 17.36 -9.34
C HIS A 46 -5.43 16.20 -10.04
N THR A 47 -6.02 15.32 -9.23
CA THR A 47 -6.76 14.13 -9.70
C THR A 47 -7.95 14.41 -10.62
N ALA A 48 -8.43 15.66 -10.68
CA ALA A 48 -9.50 16.09 -11.60
C ALA A 48 -9.00 16.42 -13.02
N TYR A 49 -7.68 16.49 -13.23
CA TYR A 49 -7.07 16.82 -14.51
C TYR A 49 -7.55 15.85 -15.62
N PRO A 50 -8.00 16.34 -16.78
CA PRO A 50 -8.34 15.50 -17.91
C PRO A 50 -7.05 15.07 -18.63
N VAL A 51 -6.72 13.78 -18.55
CA VAL A 51 -5.62 13.17 -19.31
C VAL A 51 -6.04 12.93 -20.75
N ARG A 52 -5.12 13.14 -21.68
CA ARG A 52 -5.30 12.99 -23.13
C ARG A 52 -4.27 12.06 -23.71
N SER A 53 -4.61 11.39 -24.81
CA SER A 53 -3.68 10.49 -25.50
C SER A 53 -2.33 11.17 -25.75
N GLY A 54 -1.23 10.46 -25.43
CA GLY A 54 0.14 10.96 -25.47
C GLY A 54 0.65 11.58 -24.16
N ASP A 55 -0.21 11.81 -23.16
CA ASP A 55 0.23 12.34 -21.87
C ASP A 55 1.13 11.36 -21.11
N ARG A 56 2.23 11.86 -20.54
CA ARG A 56 3.12 11.11 -19.65
C ARG A 56 2.72 11.35 -18.20
N ILE A 57 2.33 10.30 -17.51
CA ILE A 57 1.84 10.32 -16.14
C ILE A 57 2.91 9.73 -15.23
N LEU A 58 3.33 10.48 -14.23
CA LEU A 58 4.24 10.05 -13.18
C LEU A 58 3.54 10.18 -11.84
N VAL A 59 3.44 9.08 -11.10
CA VAL A 59 2.91 9.06 -9.73
C VAL A 59 4.01 8.70 -8.76
N GLN A 60 4.20 9.56 -7.77
CA GLN A 60 5.04 9.27 -6.62
C GLN A 60 4.16 9.19 -5.38
N THR A 61 4.04 7.99 -4.81
CA THR A 61 3.33 7.81 -3.55
C THR A 61 4.20 8.32 -2.42
N ALA A 62 3.56 8.88 -1.38
CA ALA A 62 4.24 9.20 -0.15
C ALA A 62 4.97 7.96 0.41
N PRO A 63 6.08 8.16 1.13
CA PRO A 63 6.74 7.09 1.85
C PRO A 63 5.73 6.37 2.75
N GLU A 64 5.71 5.04 2.66
CA GLU A 64 4.94 4.24 3.60
C GLU A 64 5.64 4.30 4.96
N HIS A 65 4.91 4.81 5.95
CA HIS A 65 5.38 4.77 7.33
C HIS A 65 4.90 3.43 7.91
N ALA A 66 5.77 2.75 8.66
CA ALA A 66 5.39 1.54 9.36
C ALA A 66 4.14 1.81 10.20
N ALA A 67 3.19 0.88 10.19
CA ALA A 67 2.02 1.00 11.06
C ALA A 67 2.48 0.88 12.53
N ASP A 68 2.42 1.99 13.28
CA ASP A 68 2.70 2.03 14.72
C ASP A 68 1.78 1.11 15.55
N SER A 69 0.67 0.66 14.96
CA SER A 69 -0.34 -0.16 15.63
C SER A 69 0.06 -1.61 15.84
N VAL A 70 1.06 -2.14 15.12
CA VAL A 70 1.55 -3.51 15.33
C VAL A 70 2.74 -3.45 16.27
N VAL A 71 2.52 -3.64 17.56
CA VAL A 71 3.60 -3.68 18.55
C VAL A 71 4.27 -5.06 18.51
N PRO A 72 5.61 -5.16 18.45
CA PRO A 72 6.30 -6.44 18.53
C PRO A 72 5.94 -7.21 19.81
N TYR A 73 5.68 -8.51 19.70
CA TYR A 73 5.39 -9.36 20.84
C TYR A 73 6.22 -10.65 20.75
N SER A 74 7.28 -10.73 21.56
CA SER A 74 8.18 -11.88 21.53
C SER A 74 7.47 -13.15 22.03
N HIS A 75 7.43 -14.16 21.17
CA HIS A 75 6.88 -15.48 21.46
C HIS A 75 7.48 -16.49 20.49
N ASP A 76 7.55 -17.76 20.90
CA ASP A 76 8.09 -18.81 20.05
C ASP A 76 7.15 -19.06 18.86
N LEU A 77 7.72 -19.01 17.65
CA LEU A 77 7.03 -19.36 16.42
C LEU A 77 7.28 -20.83 16.09
N ALA A 78 6.21 -21.59 15.91
CA ALA A 78 6.28 -22.95 15.37
C ALA A 78 6.51 -22.87 13.85
N ILE A 79 7.77 -22.70 13.42
CA ILE A 79 8.15 -22.57 12.01
C ILE A 79 8.14 -23.96 11.35
N SER A 80 7.32 -24.12 10.32
CA SER A 80 7.29 -25.34 9.50
C SER A 80 8.28 -25.28 8.34
N TYR A 81 8.57 -24.06 7.85
CA TYR A 81 9.49 -23.81 6.74
C TYR A 81 9.88 -22.33 6.71
N GLU A 82 11.13 -22.04 6.35
CA GLU A 82 11.65 -20.68 6.16
C GLU A 82 12.69 -20.65 5.04
N ASP A 83 12.62 -19.62 4.19
CA ASP A 83 13.65 -19.20 3.24
C ASP A 83 13.72 -17.67 3.14
N ASP A 84 14.51 -17.15 2.19
CA ASP A 84 14.73 -15.71 2.01
C ASP A 84 13.44 -14.91 1.71
N ASP A 85 12.40 -15.56 1.20
CA ASP A 85 11.15 -14.93 0.74
C ASP A 85 9.91 -15.38 1.53
N TYR A 86 9.96 -16.56 2.16
CA TYR A 86 8.81 -17.23 2.77
C TYR A 86 9.08 -17.65 4.21
N LEU A 87 8.14 -17.29 5.08
CA LEU A 87 8.05 -17.82 6.45
C LEU A 87 6.70 -18.52 6.64
N ILE A 88 6.71 -19.85 6.81
CA ILE A 88 5.52 -20.65 7.04
C ILE A 88 5.48 -21.07 8.51
N VAL A 89 4.48 -20.58 9.23
CA VAL A 89 4.27 -20.83 10.66
C VAL A 89 3.01 -21.64 10.92
N ASN A 90 3.11 -22.64 11.78
CA ASN A 90 1.98 -23.40 12.28
C ASN A 90 1.22 -22.61 13.34
N LYS A 91 0.15 -21.93 12.92
CA LYS A 91 -0.64 -21.07 13.80
C LYS A 91 -1.44 -21.89 14.82
N PRO A 92 -1.28 -21.66 16.14
CA PRO A 92 -2.10 -22.33 17.14
C PRO A 92 -3.58 -21.93 17.05
N ALA A 93 -4.45 -22.82 17.53
CA ALA A 93 -5.87 -22.55 17.66
C ALA A 93 -6.11 -21.41 18.68
N GLY A 94 -7.12 -20.57 18.44
CA GLY A 94 -7.44 -19.45 19.33
C GLY A 94 -6.56 -18.21 19.21
N VAL A 95 -5.41 -18.28 18.50
CA VAL A 95 -4.56 -17.10 18.25
C VAL A 95 -5.01 -16.37 16.99
N ALA A 96 -5.19 -15.05 17.11
CA ALA A 96 -5.59 -14.19 16.01
C ALA A 96 -4.46 -14.04 14.99
N SER A 97 -4.77 -13.97 13.70
CA SER A 97 -3.74 -13.77 12.66
C SER A 97 -3.27 -12.31 12.57
N ILE A 98 -4.20 -11.36 12.64
CA ILE A 98 -3.97 -9.91 12.49
C ILE A 98 -4.46 -9.19 13.76
N PRO A 99 -3.80 -8.09 14.20
CA PRO A 99 -4.22 -7.33 15.36
C PRO A 99 -5.61 -6.73 15.14
N ALA A 100 -6.42 -6.70 16.19
CA ALA A 100 -7.71 -6.02 16.19
C ALA A 100 -7.68 -4.86 17.17
N VAL A 101 -8.35 -3.75 16.83
CA VAL A 101 -8.47 -2.58 17.70
C VAL A 101 -9.07 -3.00 19.04
N GLY A 102 -8.41 -2.65 20.15
CA GLY A 102 -8.87 -2.96 21.50
C GLY A 102 -8.61 -4.39 21.99
N ARG A 103 -7.87 -5.21 21.23
CA ARG A 103 -7.38 -6.52 21.69
C ARG A 103 -5.91 -6.45 22.10
N GLN A 104 -5.48 -7.47 22.86
CA GLN A 104 -4.09 -7.65 23.25
C GLN A 104 -3.20 -7.81 22.00
N ASN A 105 -1.94 -7.37 22.11
CA ASN A 105 -0.94 -7.43 21.04
C ASN A 105 -0.34 -8.85 20.89
N ASN A 106 -1.17 -9.88 20.89
CA ASN A 106 -0.75 -11.29 20.86
C ASN A 106 -1.21 -12.02 19.59
N SER A 107 -1.37 -11.29 18.47
CA SER A 107 -1.66 -11.91 17.17
C SER A 107 -0.39 -12.43 16.48
N MET A 108 -0.55 -13.30 15.48
CA MET A 108 0.59 -13.82 14.70
C MET A 108 1.40 -12.70 14.06
N ALA A 109 0.78 -11.64 13.53
CA ALA A 109 1.52 -10.51 12.96
C ALA A 109 2.36 -9.75 14.00
N ASN A 110 1.94 -9.72 15.28
CA ASN A 110 2.77 -9.13 16.35
C ASN A 110 3.99 -10.00 16.65
N MET A 111 3.82 -11.32 16.63
CA MET A 111 4.88 -12.29 16.87
C MET A 111 5.90 -12.31 15.73
N VAL A 112 5.43 -12.36 14.48
CA VAL A 112 6.30 -12.30 13.30
C VAL A 112 7.05 -10.98 13.22
N LYS A 113 6.47 -9.86 13.68
CA LYS A 113 7.20 -8.58 13.75
C LYS A 113 8.35 -8.58 14.77
N ALA A 114 8.33 -9.48 15.75
CA ALA A 114 9.34 -9.60 16.80
C ALA A 114 10.42 -10.66 16.51
N TYR A 115 10.22 -11.49 15.49
CA TYR A 115 11.16 -12.47 14.96
C TYR A 115 12.11 -11.78 13.96
#